data_AF-A0A956EAN8-F1
#
_entry.id   AF-A0A956EAN8-F1
#
_cell.length_a   1.000
_cell.length_b   1.000
_cell.length_c   1.000
_cell.angle_alpha   90.00
_cell.angle_beta   90.00
_cell.angle_gamma   90.00
#
_symmetry.space_group_name_H-M   'P 1'
#
loop_
_entity.id
_entity.type
_entity.pdbx_description
1 polymer ?
#
loop_
_entity_poly.entity_id
_entity_poly.type
_entity_poly.pdbx_seq_one_letter_code
_entity_poly.pdbx_strand_id
1 'polypeptide(L)'
;MSRRSLIGRDQSVSAFSAILFRFCDATGVLAAALTDGEGETVDYAGALDPFDIKIAAAESAVLLHAVREAGALDWDVSREIIIRGAVRSLALYTLSDGYALMALLPRGAFGVSGRALQEVLRDLGEEAGLSSEHPVLRASERWIHVDVSTALGDCRRPESVWLQGGWCPLDILGRYIAGPHSRDLGYRVRLTNGAELTLVRERLGVWFADELPLGA
;
A
#
# COMPACT_ATOMS: atom_id res chain seq x y z
N MET A 1 14.37 5.24 11.77
CA MET A 1 14.60 3.89 11.20
C MET A 1 14.39 2.84 12.28
N SER A 2 13.18 2.30 12.38
CA SER A 2 12.93 1.12 13.22
C SER A 2 13.38 -0.10 12.42
N ARG A 3 14.51 -0.71 12.81
CA ARG A 3 14.91 -2.03 12.28
C ARG A 3 13.90 -3.06 12.79
N ARG A 4 12.80 -3.25 12.06
CA ARG A 4 12.03 -4.49 12.15
C ARG A 4 13.01 -5.62 11.82
N SER A 5 13.33 -6.44 12.82
CA SER A 5 14.11 -7.66 12.63
C SER A 5 13.41 -8.47 11.55
N LEU A 6 14.08 -8.69 10.42
CA LEU A 6 13.63 -9.63 9.41
C LEU A 6 13.64 -11.01 10.07
N ILE A 7 12.49 -11.46 10.55
CA ILE A 7 12.27 -12.89 10.79
C ILE A 7 12.61 -13.56 9.46
N GLY A 8 13.44 -14.60 9.51
CA GLY A 8 13.96 -15.25 8.31
C GLY A 8 12.81 -15.73 7.43
N ARG A 9 12.68 -15.16 6.23
CA ARG A 9 11.72 -15.63 5.24
C ARG A 9 12.07 -17.05 4.83
N ASP A 10 11.05 -17.86 4.53
CA ASP A 10 11.20 -19.22 4.03
C ASP A 10 11.01 -19.30 2.49
N GLN A 11 10.67 -18.18 1.85
CA GLN A 11 10.60 -18.00 0.40
C GLN A 11 11.65 -16.99 -0.09
N SER A 12 12.15 -17.20 -1.31
CA SER A 12 13.04 -16.23 -1.97
C SER A 12 12.38 -14.86 -2.12
N VAL A 13 13.20 -13.81 -2.21
CA VAL A 13 12.72 -12.47 -2.52
C VAL A 13 12.23 -12.44 -3.96
N SER A 14 11.01 -11.97 -4.17
CA SER A 14 10.39 -11.70 -5.47
C SER A 14 9.98 -10.23 -5.60
N ALA A 15 9.56 -9.81 -6.79
CA ALA A 15 8.95 -8.49 -6.99
C ALA A 15 7.68 -8.32 -6.12
N PHE A 16 6.83 -9.34 -6.02
CA PHE A 16 5.67 -9.34 -5.11
C PHE A 16 6.07 -9.08 -3.66
N SER A 17 7.10 -9.75 -3.16
CA SER A 17 7.58 -9.54 -1.78
C SER A 17 8.04 -8.10 -1.54
N ALA A 18 8.65 -7.46 -2.54
CA ALA A 18 9.10 -6.07 -2.46
C ALA A 18 7.91 -5.10 -2.44
N ILE A 19 6.88 -5.35 -3.27
CA ILE A 19 5.64 -4.59 -3.32
C ILE A 19 4.90 -4.69 -1.96
N LEU A 20 4.71 -5.91 -1.45
CA LEU A 20 4.06 -6.16 -0.16
C LEU A 20 4.85 -5.56 1.02
N PHE A 21 6.18 -5.56 0.95
CA PHE A 21 7.01 -4.94 1.98
C PHE A 21 6.83 -3.42 2.02
N ARG A 22 6.83 -2.74 0.85
CA ARG A 22 6.54 -1.30 0.78
C ARG A 22 5.16 -0.98 1.34
N PHE A 23 4.16 -1.80 1.02
CA PHE A 23 2.82 -1.64 1.59
C PHE A 23 2.81 -1.78 3.12
N CYS A 24 3.50 -2.78 3.67
CA CYS A 24 3.65 -2.95 5.12
C CYS A 24 4.34 -1.77 5.81
N ASP A 25 5.32 -1.15 5.15
CA ASP A 25 6.04 0.02 5.66
C ASP A 25 5.15 1.28 5.61
N ALA A 26 4.52 1.54 4.46
CA ALA A 26 3.67 2.70 4.23
C ALA A 26 2.36 2.71 5.05
N THR A 27 1.87 1.54 5.49
CA THR A 27 0.61 1.44 6.23
C THR A 27 0.78 1.07 7.70
N GLY A 28 1.95 0.52 8.07
CA GLY A 28 2.18 -0.01 9.40
C GLY A 28 1.41 -1.29 9.71
N VAL A 29 0.84 -1.98 8.71
CA VAL A 29 0.25 -3.32 8.92
C VAL A 29 1.31 -4.28 9.47
N LEU A 30 0.84 -5.32 10.15
CA LEU A 30 1.71 -6.33 10.77
C LEU A 30 2.27 -7.29 9.73
N ALA A 31 1.45 -7.66 8.76
CA ALA A 31 1.82 -8.49 7.62
C ALA A 31 0.83 -8.29 6.47
N ALA A 32 1.25 -8.65 5.27
CA ALA A 32 0.43 -8.74 4.09
C ALA A 32 0.79 -10.00 3.29
N ALA A 33 -0.16 -10.57 2.57
CA ALA A 33 0.05 -11.70 1.68
C ALA A 33 -0.80 -11.58 0.42
N LEU A 34 -0.26 -12.03 -0.70
CA LEU A 34 -1.00 -12.21 -1.94
C LEU A 34 -1.37 -13.69 -2.08
N THR A 35 -2.64 -13.96 -2.32
CA THR A 35 -3.11 -15.30 -2.71
C THR A 35 -3.65 -15.28 -4.13
N ASP A 36 -3.56 -16.41 -4.83
CA ASP A 36 -4.16 -16.60 -6.14
C ASP A 36 -5.63 -17.05 -6.05
N GLY A 37 -6.23 -17.40 -7.19
CA GLY A 37 -7.61 -17.87 -7.29
C GLY A 37 -7.88 -19.25 -6.69
N GLU A 38 -6.83 -20.06 -6.45
CA GLU A 38 -6.94 -21.35 -5.77
C GLU A 38 -6.74 -21.21 -4.25
N GLY A 39 -6.33 -20.02 -3.79
CA GLY A 39 -6.07 -19.72 -2.39
C GLY A 39 -4.64 -20.04 -1.97
N GLU A 40 -3.75 -20.33 -2.90
CA GLU A 40 -2.33 -20.54 -2.61
C GLU A 40 -1.65 -19.19 -2.34
N THR A 41 -0.75 -19.17 -1.36
CA THR A 41 0.03 -17.95 -1.07
C THR A 41 1.13 -17.78 -2.10
N VAL A 42 0.97 -16.79 -2.97
CA VAL A 42 1.95 -16.41 -3.99
C VAL A 42 3.19 -15.81 -3.35
N ASP A 43 3.00 -14.82 -2.46
CA ASP A 43 4.06 -14.24 -1.65
C ASP A 43 3.48 -13.50 -0.44
N TYR A 44 4.35 -13.05 0.47
CA TYR A 44 4.00 -12.37 1.70
C TYR A 44 5.08 -11.37 2.12
N ALA A 45 4.76 -10.46 3.04
CA ALA A 45 5.73 -9.61 3.73
C ALA A 45 5.20 -9.21 5.11
N GLY A 46 6.07 -8.87 6.05
CA GLY A 46 5.63 -8.41 7.37
C GLY A 46 6.63 -8.62 8.49
N ALA A 47 6.19 -8.31 9.70
CA ALA A 47 6.93 -8.48 10.95
C ALA A 47 6.50 -9.72 11.75
N LEU A 48 5.62 -10.55 11.20
CA LEU A 48 5.16 -11.79 11.81
C LEU A 48 5.95 -13.00 11.27
N ASP A 49 5.80 -14.14 11.95
CA ASP A 49 6.39 -15.39 11.50
C ASP A 49 5.81 -15.80 10.12
N PRO A 50 6.65 -16.24 9.16
CA PRO A 50 6.19 -16.71 7.85
C PRO A 50 5.06 -17.73 7.91
N PHE A 51 5.13 -18.67 8.85
CA PHE A 51 4.11 -19.70 9.02
C PHE A 51 2.78 -19.06 9.41
N ASP A 52 2.77 -18.17 10.39
CA ASP A 52 1.56 -17.46 10.82
C ASP A 52 0.94 -16.63 9.68
N ILE A 53 1.77 -15.99 8.85
CA ILE A 53 1.29 -15.19 7.72
C ILE A 53 0.61 -16.08 6.69
N LYS A 54 1.22 -17.21 6.34
CA LYS A 54 0.67 -18.17 5.37
C LYS A 54 -0.61 -18.83 5.87
N ILE A 55 -0.68 -19.18 7.15
CA ILE A 55 -1.91 -19.70 7.77
C ILE A 55 -3.03 -18.66 7.68
N ALA A 56 -2.75 -17.41 8.07
CA ALA A 56 -3.74 -16.34 7.96
C ALA A 56 -4.19 -16.10 6.52
N ALA A 57 -3.27 -16.20 5.54
CA ALA A 57 -3.60 -16.06 4.12
C ALA A 57 -4.50 -17.21 3.63
N ALA A 58 -4.18 -18.45 3.97
CA ALA A 58 -4.98 -19.62 3.63
C ALA A 58 -6.39 -19.56 4.25
N GLU A 59 -6.49 -19.22 5.54
CA GLU A 59 -7.79 -19.04 6.21
C GLU A 59 -8.63 -17.93 5.56
N SER A 60 -7.97 -16.86 5.12
CA SER A 60 -8.61 -15.76 4.41
C SER A 60 -9.16 -16.20 3.05
N ALA A 61 -8.43 -17.03 2.31
CA ALA A 61 -8.87 -17.57 1.03
C ALA A 61 -10.11 -18.46 1.21
N VAL A 62 -10.14 -19.32 2.24
CA VAL A 62 -11.32 -20.13 2.59
C VAL A 62 -12.53 -19.24 2.89
N LEU A 63 -12.32 -18.17 3.66
CA LEU A 63 -13.39 -17.22 3.96
C LEU A 63 -13.89 -16.51 2.70
N LEU A 64 -13.00 -16.03 1.83
CA LEU A 64 -13.39 -15.41 0.56
C LEU A 64 -14.19 -16.38 -0.32
N HIS A 65 -13.77 -17.65 -0.38
CA HIS A 65 -14.50 -18.69 -1.10
C HIS A 65 -15.91 -18.89 -0.54
N ALA A 66 -16.05 -19.02 0.78
CA ALA A 66 -17.36 -19.20 1.41
C ALA A 66 -18.30 -17.99 1.17
N VAL A 67 -17.76 -16.76 1.21
CA VAL A 67 -18.57 -15.56 0.90
C VAL A 67 -18.96 -15.52 -0.58
N ARG A 68 -18.10 -16.02 -1.48
CA ARG A 68 -18.39 -16.17 -2.91
C ARG A 68 -19.53 -17.16 -3.15
N GLU A 69 -19.43 -18.36 -2.59
CA GLU A 69 -20.45 -19.41 -2.72
C GLU A 69 -21.80 -19.00 -2.16
N ALA A 70 -21.81 -18.20 -1.09
CA ALA A 70 -23.04 -17.68 -0.49
C ALA A 70 -23.81 -16.71 -1.42
N GLY A 71 -23.21 -16.25 -2.53
CA GLY A 71 -23.84 -15.27 -3.44
C GLY A 71 -24.15 -13.94 -2.77
N ALA A 72 -23.53 -13.67 -1.61
CA ALA A 72 -23.86 -12.54 -0.75
C ALA A 72 -23.32 -11.19 -1.28
N LEU A 73 -22.41 -11.25 -2.25
CA LEU A 73 -21.71 -10.09 -2.81
C LEU A 73 -21.60 -10.22 -4.33
N ASP A 74 -21.68 -9.09 -5.01
CA ASP A 74 -21.31 -8.94 -6.41
C ASP A 74 -19.79 -8.71 -6.50
N TRP A 75 -19.09 -9.68 -7.09
CA TRP A 75 -17.63 -9.80 -7.13
C TRP A 75 -16.98 -9.20 -8.39
N ASP A 76 -17.78 -8.69 -9.33
CA ASP A 76 -17.29 -7.98 -10.52
C ASP A 76 -16.67 -6.61 -10.17
N VAL A 77 -16.73 -6.23 -8.88
CA VAL A 77 -16.17 -5.00 -8.32
C VAL A 77 -15.25 -5.38 -7.17
N SER A 78 -14.04 -4.81 -7.14
CA SER A 78 -13.14 -4.83 -5.97
C SER A 78 -13.92 -4.63 -4.67
N ARG A 79 -13.87 -5.60 -3.77
CA ARG A 79 -14.45 -5.49 -2.44
C ARG A 79 -13.35 -5.43 -1.40
N GLU A 80 -13.54 -4.52 -0.44
CA GLU A 80 -12.85 -4.54 0.83
C GLU A 80 -13.71 -5.29 1.84
N ILE A 81 -13.13 -6.29 2.50
CA ILE A 81 -13.75 -6.99 3.63
C ILE A 81 -12.84 -6.77 4.83
N ILE A 82 -13.37 -6.14 5.88
CA ILE A 82 -12.65 -5.94 7.15
C ILE A 82 -13.29 -6.82 8.22
N ILE A 83 -12.49 -7.72 8.80
CA ILE A 83 -12.88 -8.57 9.92
C ILE A 83 -12.21 -8.04 11.17
N ARG A 84 -13.02 -7.60 12.14
CA ARG A 84 -12.52 -7.14 13.43
C ARG A 84 -12.39 -8.31 14.39
N GLY A 85 -11.16 -8.76 14.62
CA GLY A 85 -10.87 -9.69 15.71
C GLY A 85 -10.65 -8.96 17.04
N ALA A 86 -10.71 -9.72 18.13
CA ALA A 86 -10.40 -9.22 19.46
C ALA A 86 -8.91 -8.87 19.61
N VAL A 87 -8.02 -9.60 18.93
CA VAL A 87 -6.56 -9.45 19.07
C VAL A 87 -5.94 -8.72 17.88
N ARG A 88 -6.37 -9.04 16.65
CA ARG A 88 -5.93 -8.42 15.39
C ARG A 88 -7.15 -8.23 14.49
N SER A 89 -7.11 -7.26 13.59
CA SER A 89 -8.08 -7.17 12.51
C SER A 89 -7.46 -7.73 11.23
N LEU A 90 -8.31 -8.15 10.31
CA LEU A 90 -7.92 -8.62 8.98
C LEU A 90 -8.61 -7.72 7.96
N ALA A 91 -7.89 -7.30 6.92
CA ALA A 91 -8.48 -6.68 5.74
C ALA A 91 -8.16 -7.53 4.51
N LEU A 92 -9.17 -7.72 3.66
CA LEU A 92 -9.10 -8.49 2.43
C LEU A 92 -9.53 -7.59 1.28
N TYR A 93 -8.73 -7.59 0.23
CA TYR A 93 -8.95 -6.84 -1.00
C TYR A 93 -8.88 -7.81 -2.17
N THR A 94 -9.99 -8.00 -2.87
CA THR A 94 -10.02 -8.86 -4.05
C THR A 94 -9.41 -8.15 -5.25
N LEU A 95 -8.68 -8.89 -6.09
CA LEU A 95 -8.21 -8.50 -7.42
C LEU A 95 -8.89 -9.40 -8.49
N SER A 96 -8.63 -9.13 -9.76
CA SER A 96 -9.05 -9.96 -10.90
C SER A 96 -8.48 -11.38 -10.83
N ASP A 97 -9.08 -12.30 -11.60
CA ASP A 97 -8.65 -13.71 -11.74
C ASP A 97 -8.59 -14.49 -10.41
N GLY A 98 -9.36 -14.03 -9.43
CA GLY A 98 -9.46 -14.68 -8.13
C GLY A 98 -8.36 -14.30 -7.13
N TYR A 99 -7.39 -13.49 -7.52
CA TYR A 99 -6.34 -13.02 -6.62
C TYR A 99 -6.91 -12.20 -5.46
N ALA A 100 -6.22 -12.23 -4.33
CA ALA A 100 -6.58 -11.39 -3.18
C ALA A 100 -5.34 -10.94 -2.40
N LEU A 101 -5.37 -9.69 -1.98
CA LEU A 101 -4.44 -9.13 -1.00
C LEU A 101 -5.07 -9.25 0.39
N MET A 102 -4.36 -9.94 1.29
CA MET A 102 -4.65 -9.99 2.71
C MET A 102 -3.71 -9.03 3.46
N ALA A 103 -4.25 -8.31 4.45
CA ALA A 103 -3.49 -7.51 5.38
C ALA A 103 -3.89 -7.77 6.84
N LEU A 104 -2.92 -8.14 7.68
CA LEU A 104 -3.09 -8.25 9.13
C LEU A 104 -2.85 -6.91 9.80
N LEU A 105 -3.91 -6.37 10.39
CA LEU A 105 -3.94 -5.07 11.02
C LEU A 105 -3.65 -5.18 12.54
N PRO A 106 -3.00 -4.17 13.14
CA PRO A 106 -2.94 -4.03 14.59
C PRO A 106 -4.32 -4.00 15.24
N ARG A 107 -4.39 -4.32 16.53
CA ARG A 107 -5.63 -4.28 17.30
C ARG A 107 -6.29 -2.89 17.19
N GLY A 108 -7.57 -2.86 16.81
CA GLY A 108 -8.35 -1.63 16.75
C GLY A 108 -8.06 -0.75 15.54
N ALA A 109 -7.23 -1.21 14.58
CA ALA A 109 -7.19 -0.63 13.25
C ALA A 109 -8.35 -1.19 12.40
N PHE A 110 -8.91 -0.31 11.57
CA PHE A 110 -10.12 -0.54 10.75
C PHE A 110 -9.93 -0.13 9.28
N GLY A 111 -8.70 0.02 8.85
CA GLY A 111 -8.40 0.45 7.50
C GLY A 111 -6.91 0.77 7.35
N VAL A 112 -6.51 0.93 6.10
CA VAL A 112 -5.15 1.31 5.69
C VAL A 112 -5.19 2.64 4.95
N SER A 113 -4.02 3.20 4.65
CA SER A 113 -3.93 4.33 3.73
C SER A 113 -4.55 3.98 2.38
N GLY A 114 -5.51 4.78 1.91
CA GLY A 114 -6.12 4.59 0.59
C GLY A 114 -5.11 4.74 -0.55
N ARG A 115 -4.12 5.63 -0.41
CA ARG A 115 -3.04 5.82 -1.39
C ARG A 115 -2.11 4.61 -1.45
N ALA A 116 -1.67 4.11 -0.28
CA ALA A 116 -0.86 2.90 -0.23
C ALA A 116 -1.61 1.68 -0.77
N LEU A 117 -2.92 1.58 -0.51
CA LEU A 117 -3.75 0.51 -1.04
C LEU A 117 -3.88 0.59 -2.57
N GLN A 118 -4.10 1.79 -3.12
CA GLN A 118 -4.15 1.99 -4.57
C GLN A 118 -2.81 1.64 -5.24
N GLU A 119 -1.70 2.06 -4.64
CA GLU A 119 -0.36 1.75 -5.11
C GLU A 119 -0.10 0.24 -5.09
N VAL A 120 -0.30 -0.44 -3.95
CA VAL A 120 -0.03 -1.87 -3.84
C VAL A 120 -0.90 -2.69 -4.79
N LEU A 121 -2.19 -2.38 -4.93
CA LEU A 121 -3.08 -3.14 -5.80
C LEU A 121 -2.70 -2.97 -7.27
N ARG A 122 -2.23 -1.78 -7.67
CA ARG A 122 -1.73 -1.53 -9.02
C ARG A 122 -0.46 -2.29 -9.29
N ASP A 123 0.53 -2.16 -8.41
CA ASP A 123 1.83 -2.80 -8.59
C ASP A 123 1.67 -4.34 -8.59
N LEU A 124 0.82 -4.90 -7.73
CA LEU A 124 0.51 -6.33 -7.73
C LEU A 124 -0.22 -6.76 -9.01
N GLY A 125 -1.17 -5.97 -9.48
CA GLY A 125 -1.90 -6.24 -10.72
C GLY A 125 -0.98 -6.23 -11.95
N GLU A 126 -0.09 -5.25 -12.04
CA GLU A 126 0.92 -5.17 -13.11
C GLU A 126 1.89 -6.36 -13.06
N GLU A 127 2.42 -6.68 -11.88
CA GLU A 127 3.36 -7.81 -11.70
C GLU A 127 2.70 -9.17 -12.00
N ALA A 128 1.44 -9.36 -11.62
CA ALA A 128 0.70 -10.59 -11.90
C ALA A 128 0.08 -10.64 -13.32
N GLY A 129 0.25 -9.59 -14.14
CA GLY A 129 -0.32 -9.52 -15.48
C GLY A 129 -1.86 -9.49 -15.49
N LEU A 130 -2.48 -8.99 -14.43
CA LEU A 130 -3.93 -8.96 -14.25
C LEU A 130 -4.58 -7.86 -15.08
N SER A 131 -5.79 -8.13 -15.57
CA SER A 131 -6.56 -7.16 -16.35
C SER A 131 -6.86 -5.89 -15.54
N SER A 132 -6.60 -4.73 -16.15
CA SER A 132 -6.75 -3.40 -15.55
C SER A 132 -8.21 -2.94 -15.38
N GLU A 133 -9.18 -3.84 -15.52
CA GLU A 133 -10.61 -3.49 -15.44
C GLU A 133 -11.07 -3.10 -14.03
N HIS A 134 -10.23 -3.38 -13.03
CA HIS A 134 -10.48 -3.15 -11.62
C HIS A 134 -10.67 -1.66 -11.27
N PRO A 135 -11.81 -1.25 -10.67
CA PRO A 135 -12.13 0.16 -10.38
C PRO A 135 -11.08 0.95 -9.59
N VAL A 136 -10.38 0.29 -8.66
CA VAL A 136 -9.30 0.93 -7.88
C VAL A 136 -8.09 1.26 -8.76
N LEU A 137 -7.86 0.48 -9.82
CA LEU A 137 -6.80 0.73 -10.81
C LEU A 137 -7.20 1.79 -11.85
N ARG A 138 -8.50 2.08 -11.98
CA ARG A 138 -9.01 3.15 -12.86
C ARG A 138 -8.91 4.55 -12.25
N ALA A 139 -8.48 4.68 -10.99
CA ALA A 139 -8.29 5.99 -10.37
C ALA A 139 -7.26 6.79 -11.17
N SER A 140 -7.62 8.00 -11.58
CA SER A 140 -6.78 8.89 -12.40
C SER A 140 -5.59 9.47 -11.65
N GLU A 141 -5.62 9.45 -10.32
CA GLU A 141 -4.53 9.92 -9.48
C GLU A 141 -3.61 8.75 -9.10
N ARG A 142 -2.42 8.73 -9.69
CA ARG A 142 -1.39 7.76 -9.34
C ARG A 142 -0.52 8.32 -8.23
N TRP A 143 -0.76 7.82 -7.03
CA TRP A 143 0.08 8.09 -5.87
C TRP A 143 1.16 7.02 -5.74
N ILE A 144 2.35 7.46 -5.36
CA ILE A 144 3.51 6.60 -5.04
C ILE A 144 4.05 6.96 -3.65
N HIS A 145 4.39 5.95 -2.86
CA HIS A 145 5.03 6.14 -1.57
C HIS A 145 6.46 6.65 -1.77
N VAL A 146 6.83 7.70 -1.02
CA VAL A 146 8.16 8.33 -1.12
C VAL A 146 8.76 8.62 0.24
N ASP A 147 10.07 8.48 0.35
CA ASP A 147 10.80 8.98 1.51
C ASP A 147 11.02 10.48 1.35
N VAL A 148 10.76 11.23 2.42
CA VAL A 148 10.91 12.69 2.45
C VAL A 148 11.80 13.08 3.62
N SER A 149 12.88 13.79 3.33
CA SER A 149 13.63 14.51 4.35
C SER A 149 12.91 15.79 4.68
N THR A 150 12.83 16.10 5.97
CA THR A 150 12.09 17.26 6.48
C THR A 150 13.02 18.18 7.23
N ALA A 151 12.63 19.46 7.30
CA ALA A 151 13.45 20.49 7.91
C ALA A 151 13.73 20.20 9.38
N LEU A 152 14.94 20.58 9.83
CA LEU A 152 15.33 20.45 11.23
C LEU A 152 14.35 21.23 12.12
N GLY A 153 13.65 20.51 13.02
CA GLY A 153 12.65 21.09 13.90
C GLY A 153 11.24 21.21 13.31
N ASP A 154 11.03 20.88 12.03
CA ASP A 154 9.71 20.84 11.38
C ASP A 154 9.53 19.56 10.54
N CYS A 155 9.07 18.50 11.20
CA CYS A 155 8.79 17.20 10.57
C CYS A 155 7.63 17.21 9.56
N ARG A 156 7.03 18.38 9.30
CA ARG A 156 5.94 18.58 8.37
C ARG A 156 6.35 19.37 7.14
N ARG A 157 7.54 19.99 7.11
CA ARG A 157 8.02 20.76 5.97
C ARG A 157 9.05 19.94 5.18
N PRO A 158 8.76 19.57 3.93
CA PRO A 158 9.68 18.80 3.11
C PRO A 158 10.86 19.66 2.66
N GLU A 159 12.05 19.08 2.60
CA GLU A 159 13.29 19.70 2.08
C GLU A 159 13.89 18.94 0.90
N SER A 160 13.76 17.62 0.91
CA SER A 160 14.12 16.76 -0.20
C SER A 160 13.25 15.52 -0.22
N VAL A 161 13.13 14.91 -1.38
CA VAL A 161 12.41 13.67 -1.60
C VAL A 161 13.37 12.64 -2.20
N TRP A 162 13.26 11.38 -1.78
CA TRP A 162 14.05 10.30 -2.34
C TRP A 162 13.38 9.78 -3.61
N LEU A 163 14.02 10.00 -4.76
CA LEU A 163 13.53 9.57 -6.06
C LEU A 163 14.69 9.03 -6.89
N GLN A 164 14.42 8.04 -7.74
CA GLN A 164 15.41 7.46 -8.65
C GLN A 164 16.74 7.05 -7.98
N GLY A 165 16.70 6.63 -6.71
CA GLY A 165 17.89 6.20 -5.97
C GLY A 165 18.74 7.32 -5.37
N GLY A 166 18.22 8.55 -5.27
CA GLY A 166 18.92 9.67 -4.63
C GLY A 166 17.99 10.67 -3.93
N TRP A 167 18.55 11.46 -3.02
CA TRP A 167 17.85 12.60 -2.41
C TRP A 167 17.82 13.77 -3.39
N CYS A 168 16.63 14.20 -3.79
CA CYS A 168 16.41 15.35 -4.66
C CYS A 168 15.92 16.54 -3.82
N PRO A 169 16.70 17.64 -3.71
CA PRO A 169 16.23 18.87 -3.08
C PRO A 169 15.04 19.45 -3.81
N LEU A 170 14.18 20.15 -3.07
CA LEU A 170 12.96 20.74 -3.61
C LEU A 170 12.71 22.16 -3.11
N ASP A 171 12.00 22.93 -3.92
CA ASP A 171 11.44 24.23 -3.59
C ASP A 171 9.92 24.12 -3.41
N ILE A 172 9.40 24.67 -2.32
CA ILE A 172 7.95 24.67 -2.06
C ILE A 172 7.31 25.82 -2.85
N LEU A 173 6.46 25.49 -3.82
CA LEU A 173 5.70 26.44 -4.61
C LEU A 173 4.40 26.87 -3.93
N GLY A 174 3.80 25.99 -3.14
CA GLY A 174 2.54 26.28 -2.45
C GLY A 174 2.00 25.12 -1.63
N ARG A 175 0.84 25.36 -1.01
CA ARG A 175 0.05 24.33 -0.31
C ARG A 175 -0.88 23.62 -1.28
N TYR A 176 -0.91 22.30 -1.19
CA TYR A 176 -1.93 21.49 -1.86
C TYR A 176 -3.03 21.13 -0.86
N ILE A 177 -4.29 21.23 -1.31
CA ILE A 177 -5.47 20.92 -0.49
C ILE A 177 -6.16 19.71 -1.13
N ALA A 178 -5.98 18.54 -0.53
CA ALA A 178 -6.51 17.27 -1.04
C ALA A 178 -8.05 17.17 -1.02
N GLY A 179 -8.74 18.08 -0.34
CA GLY A 179 -10.20 18.15 -0.30
C GLY A 179 -10.74 18.67 1.05
N PRO A 180 -12.05 18.99 1.13
CA PRO A 180 -12.66 19.73 2.23
C PRO A 180 -12.68 19.03 3.61
N HIS A 181 -12.24 17.77 3.73
CA HIS A 181 -12.17 17.05 5.00
C HIS A 181 -10.86 16.28 5.22
N SER A 182 -9.89 16.44 4.31
CA SER A 182 -8.60 15.80 4.48
C SER A 182 -7.81 16.51 5.59
N ARG A 183 -7.24 15.73 6.50
CA ARG A 183 -6.23 16.21 7.46
C ARG A 183 -4.82 16.02 6.95
N ASP A 184 -4.68 15.62 5.68
CA ASP A 184 -3.40 15.43 5.04
C ASP A 184 -2.76 16.79 4.78
N LEU A 185 -1.43 16.80 4.80
CA LEU A 185 -0.66 18.01 4.55
C LEU A 185 -0.08 17.96 3.14
N GLY A 186 -0.64 18.78 2.25
CA GLY A 186 -0.19 18.85 0.87
C GLY A 186 0.78 20.00 0.60
N TYR A 187 1.76 19.75 -0.26
CA TYR A 187 2.65 20.74 -0.84
C TYR A 187 2.76 20.54 -2.35
N ARG A 188 2.68 21.63 -3.11
CA ARG A 188 3.18 21.65 -4.48
C ARG A 188 4.65 22.04 -4.42
N VAL A 189 5.52 21.22 -5.02
CA VAL A 189 6.96 21.41 -4.96
C VAL A 189 7.58 21.32 -6.35
N ARG A 190 8.76 21.92 -6.51
CA ARG A 190 9.59 21.85 -7.70
C ARG A 190 10.92 21.22 -7.34
N LEU A 191 11.36 20.22 -8.08
CA LEU A 191 12.66 19.58 -7.96
C LEU A 191 13.74 20.43 -8.65
N THR A 192 15.00 20.16 -8.33
CA THR A 192 16.16 20.82 -8.96
C THR A 192 16.24 20.66 -10.48
N ASN A 193 15.69 19.57 -11.04
CA ASN A 193 15.59 19.37 -12.50
C ASN A 193 14.42 20.14 -13.15
N GLY A 194 13.66 20.92 -12.37
CA GLY A 194 12.51 21.70 -12.83
C GLY A 194 11.20 20.93 -12.84
N ALA A 195 11.20 19.62 -12.59
CA ALA A 195 9.98 18.83 -12.48
C ALA A 195 9.14 19.29 -11.30
N GLU A 196 7.81 19.32 -11.47
CA GLU A 196 6.89 19.68 -10.40
C GLU A 196 6.07 18.47 -9.98
N LEU A 197 5.87 18.33 -8.68
CA LEU A 197 5.10 17.25 -8.09
C LEU A 197 4.34 17.74 -6.86
N THR A 198 3.38 16.95 -6.45
CA THR A 198 2.53 17.15 -5.29
C THR A 198 2.93 16.17 -4.21
N LEU A 199 3.44 16.66 -3.09
CA LEU A 199 3.72 15.84 -1.91
C LEU A 199 2.55 15.93 -0.94
N VAL A 200 2.06 14.77 -0.50
CA VAL A 200 1.01 14.66 0.52
C VAL A 200 1.51 13.83 1.69
N ARG A 201 1.52 14.43 2.87
CA ARG A 201 1.79 13.73 4.13
C ARG A 201 0.49 13.33 4.79
N GLU A 202 0.27 12.03 4.96
CA GLU A 202 -0.89 11.51 5.68
C GLU A 202 -0.68 11.58 7.20
N ARG A 203 -1.74 11.23 7.96
CA ARG A 203 -1.77 11.37 9.42
C ARG A 203 -0.72 10.55 10.14
N LEU A 204 -0.35 9.39 9.59
CA LEU A 204 0.70 8.52 10.13
C LEU A 204 2.12 9.02 9.83
N GLY A 205 2.25 10.13 9.10
CA GLY A 205 3.53 10.74 8.75
C GLY A 205 4.23 10.14 7.55
N VAL A 206 3.51 9.30 6.83
CA VAL A 206 3.89 8.70 5.55
C VAL A 206 3.64 9.71 4.43
N TRP A 207 4.52 9.74 3.46
CA TRP A 207 4.49 10.69 2.36
C TRP A 207 4.20 9.99 1.04
N PHE A 208 3.40 10.66 0.21
CA PHE A 208 3.08 10.24 -1.14
C PHE A 208 3.37 11.36 -2.12
N ALA A 209 3.83 11.00 -3.31
CA ALA A 209 3.93 11.90 -4.45
C ALA A 209 2.91 11.52 -5.51
N ASP A 210 2.42 12.49 -6.29
CA ASP A 210 1.79 12.18 -7.57
C ASP A 210 2.87 11.69 -8.56
N GLU A 211 2.48 10.80 -9.47
CA GLU A 211 3.40 10.23 -10.46
C GLU A 211 4.07 11.34 -11.28
N LEU A 212 5.40 11.35 -11.29
CA LEU A 212 6.18 12.20 -12.17
C LEU A 212 5.96 11.74 -13.63
N PRO A 213 5.69 12.65 -14.58
CA PRO A 213 5.65 12.26 -15.98
C PRO A 213 7.00 11.66 -16.37
N LEU A 214 6.98 10.43 -16.90
CA LEU A 214 8.14 9.73 -17.43
C LEU A 214 8.86 10.63 -18.44
N GLY A 215 10.10 11.05 -18.14
CA GLY A 215 10.95 11.82 -19.05
C GLY A 215 11.46 13.18 -18.57
N ALA A 216 11.45 13.47 -17.26
CA ALA A 216 12.16 14.62 -16.67
C ALA A 216 13.53 14.23 -16.08
#